data_AF-I2N6I0-F1
#
_entry.id   AF-I2N6I0-F1
#
_cell.length_a   1.000
_cell.length_b   1.000
_cell.length_c   1.000
_cell.angle_alpha   90.00
_cell.angle_beta   90.00
_cell.angle_gamma   90.00
#
_symmetry.space_group_name_H-M   'P 1'
#
loop_
_entity.id
_entity.type
_entity.pdbx_description
1 polymer ?
#
loop_
_entity_poly.entity_id
_entity_poly.type
_entity_poly.pdbx_seq_one_letter_code
_entity_poly.pdbx_strand_id
1 'polypeptide(L)'
;MSLPVDRRTALDLLDAHLEALRDGADLGLPEGPVRTAGEEGGGLALWALDRLGRIPREPKDAFALRVGGLLVDFRSRRCPWNAAALRLLDDPYTFVATGPRRHEDWAYDVHAVLHRSVPDPRGWVRLDQDRTNDVRWTVPAYPFDPPDAPELAGRLYPLEREAAVAALAVMAEEWQAEPAPVRFRPDRDAVLADARTLLGRYGPGARYWTNATAAASDPAHDFVASGLRGTRSHGFLTSEYLNGIDLVEDLGLIAVADGEVGVFWSFGAC
;
A
#
# COMPACT_ATOMS: atom_id res chain seq x y z
N MET A 1 -3.12 5.37 -25.59
CA MET A 1 -2.36 6.66 -25.51
C MET A 1 -1.40 6.56 -24.35
N SER A 2 -0.13 6.28 -24.63
CA SER A 2 0.93 6.21 -23.64
C SER A 2 1.23 7.63 -23.11
N LEU A 3 1.27 7.80 -21.79
CA LEU A 3 1.64 9.09 -21.18
C LEU A 3 3.06 9.49 -21.64
N PRO A 4 3.31 10.77 -21.94
CA PRO A 4 4.66 11.22 -22.28
C PRO A 4 5.60 10.94 -21.10
N VAL A 5 6.82 10.48 -21.41
CA VAL A 5 7.92 10.21 -20.47
C VAL A 5 8.36 11.46 -19.69
N ASP A 6 7.84 12.64 -20.04
CA ASP A 6 8.44 13.95 -19.76
C ASP A 6 7.89 14.71 -18.53
N ARG A 7 7.31 14.03 -17.53
CA ARG A 7 6.93 14.67 -16.25
C ARG A 7 7.16 13.82 -14.99
N ARG A 8 8.05 12.82 -15.03
CA ARG A 8 8.46 12.14 -13.79
C ARG A 8 9.46 13.01 -13.05
N THR A 9 9.21 13.27 -11.77
CA THR A 9 10.15 14.03 -10.95
C THR A 9 11.43 13.23 -10.71
N ALA A 10 12.53 13.90 -10.38
CA ALA A 10 13.79 13.22 -10.05
C ALA A 10 13.64 12.19 -8.91
N LEU A 11 12.73 12.45 -7.95
CA LEU A 11 12.43 11.54 -6.85
C LEU A 11 11.69 10.29 -7.33
N ASP A 12 10.80 10.40 -8.31
CA ASP A 12 10.10 9.23 -8.90
C ASP A 12 11.05 8.34 -9.69
N LEU A 13 11.96 8.96 -10.44
CA LEU A 13 12.99 8.23 -11.17
C LEU A 13 13.95 7.51 -10.22
N LEU A 14 14.34 8.17 -9.13
CA LEU A 14 15.20 7.56 -8.11
C LEU A 14 14.50 6.44 -7.35
N ASP A 15 13.22 6.62 -6.98
CA ASP A 15 12.41 5.57 -6.35
C ASP A 15 12.38 4.31 -7.23
N ALA A 16 12.00 4.46 -8.50
CA ALA A 16 11.94 3.36 -9.46
C ALA A 16 13.32 2.70 -9.69
N HIS A 17 14.39 3.49 -9.67
CA HIS A 17 15.74 2.98 -9.80
C HIS A 17 16.18 2.15 -8.59
N LEU A 18 15.96 2.65 -7.37
CA LEU A 18 16.23 1.93 -6.13
C LEU A 18 15.38 0.66 -6.03
N GLU A 19 14.12 0.71 -6.46
CA GLU A 19 13.23 -0.44 -6.52
C GLU A 19 13.74 -1.51 -7.50
N ALA A 20 14.17 -1.13 -8.70
CA ALA A 20 14.75 -2.07 -9.67
C ALA A 20 16.05 -2.71 -9.16
N LEU A 21 16.92 -1.95 -8.52
CA LEU A 21 18.16 -2.46 -7.91
C LEU A 21 17.87 -3.45 -6.75
N ARG A 22 16.85 -3.16 -5.91
CA ARG A 22 16.39 -4.07 -4.86
C ARG A 22 15.95 -5.42 -5.46
N ASP A 23 15.31 -5.40 -6.63
CA ASP A 23 14.83 -6.60 -7.32
C ASP A 23 15.92 -7.36 -8.08
N GLY A 24 17.18 -6.91 -7.98
CA GLY A 24 18.32 -7.57 -8.61
C GLY A 24 18.63 -7.11 -10.03
N ALA A 25 18.04 -6.01 -10.50
CA ALA A 25 18.44 -5.41 -11.77
C ALA A 25 19.90 -4.95 -11.72
N ASP A 26 20.68 -5.26 -12.74
CA ASP A 26 22.09 -4.85 -12.86
C ASP A 26 22.20 -3.47 -13.49
N LEU A 27 21.88 -2.43 -12.71
CA LEU A 27 21.88 -1.03 -13.15
C LEU A 27 23.06 -0.25 -12.57
N GLY A 28 23.68 0.62 -13.37
CA GLY A 28 24.67 1.60 -12.92
C GLY A 28 24.07 2.66 -11.98
N LEU A 29 24.82 3.70 -11.61
CA LEU A 29 24.23 4.84 -10.91
C LEU A 29 23.31 5.63 -11.86
N PRO A 30 22.23 6.27 -11.37
CA PRO A 30 21.37 7.11 -12.19
C PRO A 30 22.15 8.23 -12.90
N GLU A 31 21.93 8.39 -14.21
CA GLU A 31 22.46 9.51 -15.00
C GLU A 31 21.39 10.58 -15.28
N GLY A 32 21.82 11.78 -15.70
CA GLY A 32 20.91 12.84 -16.18
C GLY A 32 20.11 13.56 -15.08
N PRO A 33 18.77 13.78 -15.25
CA PRO A 33 17.97 14.71 -14.46
C PRO A 33 17.94 14.44 -12.94
N VAL A 34 18.21 13.21 -12.52
CA VAL A 34 18.31 12.82 -11.11
C VAL A 34 19.53 13.46 -10.42
N ARG A 35 20.61 13.75 -11.16
CA ARG A 35 21.81 14.44 -10.63
C ARG A 35 21.71 15.97 -10.71
N THR A 36 20.84 16.53 -11.58
CA THR A 36 20.73 17.98 -11.82
C THR A 36 19.60 18.67 -11.05
N ALA A 37 18.69 17.93 -10.39
CA ALA A 37 17.55 18.47 -9.63
C ALA A 37 17.92 19.16 -8.29
N GLY A 38 19.09 19.76 -8.21
CA GLY A 38 19.74 20.25 -7.00
C GLY A 38 19.07 21.42 -6.26
N GLU A 39 18.05 22.08 -6.82
CA GLU A 39 17.68 23.43 -6.32
C GLU A 39 16.33 23.55 -5.58
N GLU A 40 15.34 22.66 -5.75
CA GLU A 40 14.10 22.72 -4.92
C GLU A 40 13.57 21.37 -4.40
N GLY A 41 14.25 20.26 -4.70
CA GLY A 41 13.98 18.93 -4.11
C GLY A 41 15.24 18.06 -3.99
N GLY A 42 16.41 18.66 -4.24
CA GLY A 42 17.67 17.94 -4.49
C GLY A 42 18.31 17.30 -3.27
N GLY A 43 18.03 17.78 -2.05
CA GLY A 43 18.70 17.29 -0.84
C GLY A 43 18.45 15.79 -0.58
N LEU A 44 17.20 15.34 -0.74
CA LEU A 44 16.84 13.93 -0.52
C LEU A 44 17.40 13.03 -1.63
N ALA A 45 17.32 13.48 -2.89
CA ALA A 45 17.88 12.73 -4.03
C ALA A 45 19.40 12.59 -3.91
N LEU A 46 20.11 13.68 -3.60
CA LEU A 46 21.56 13.68 -3.40
C LEU A 46 21.97 12.80 -2.21
N TRP A 47 21.23 12.89 -1.10
CA TRP A 47 21.44 12.00 0.04
C TRP A 47 21.31 10.52 -0.34
N ALA A 48 20.27 10.15 -1.09
CA ALA A 48 20.04 8.77 -1.49
C ALA A 48 21.10 8.28 -2.49
N LEU A 49 21.51 9.12 -3.44
CA LEU A 49 22.61 8.81 -4.37
C LEU A 49 23.95 8.63 -3.65
N ASP A 50 24.27 9.50 -2.69
CA ASP A 50 25.48 9.39 -1.86
C ASP A 50 25.47 8.09 -1.03
N ARG A 51 24.32 7.73 -0.44
CA ARG A 51 24.16 6.45 0.26
C ARG A 51 24.33 5.27 -0.68
N LEU A 52 23.67 5.28 -1.83
CA LEU A 52 23.76 4.21 -2.83
C LEU A 52 25.20 3.99 -3.29
N GLY A 53 25.95 5.07 -3.55
CA GLY A 53 27.35 5.01 -3.96
C GLY A 53 28.30 4.38 -2.93
N ARG A 54 27.88 4.27 -1.66
CA ARG A 54 28.65 3.63 -0.57
C ARG A 54 28.29 2.16 -0.35
N ILE A 55 27.25 1.64 -1.00
CA ILE A 55 26.85 0.24 -0.87
C ILE A 55 27.75 -0.61 -1.77
N PRO A 56 28.52 -1.58 -1.23
CA PRO A 56 29.28 -2.53 -2.05
C PRO A 56 28.36 -3.32 -2.98
N ARG A 57 28.74 -3.46 -4.25
CA ARG A 57 27.94 -4.17 -5.27
C ARG A 57 27.94 -5.69 -5.12
N GLU A 58 28.96 -6.23 -4.46
CA GLU A 58 29.10 -7.67 -4.21
C GLU A 58 29.22 -7.95 -2.70
N PRO A 59 28.63 -9.05 -2.20
CA PRO A 59 27.81 -10.01 -2.95
C PRO A 59 26.41 -9.45 -3.27
N LYS A 60 25.82 -9.88 -4.41
CA LYS A 60 24.56 -9.31 -4.96
C LYS A 60 23.37 -9.35 -4.00
N ASP A 61 23.24 -10.41 -3.22
CA ASP A 61 22.20 -10.58 -2.19
C ASP A 61 22.33 -9.52 -1.07
N ALA A 62 23.55 -9.30 -0.57
CA ALA A 62 23.82 -8.27 0.43
C ALA A 62 23.62 -6.85 -0.14
N PHE A 63 23.94 -6.63 -1.41
CA PHE A 63 23.65 -5.38 -2.10
C PHE A 63 22.15 -5.12 -2.17
N ALA A 64 21.37 -6.07 -2.66
CA ALA A 64 19.91 -5.97 -2.78
C ALA A 64 19.24 -5.68 -1.42
N LEU A 65 19.66 -6.37 -0.35
CA LEU A 65 19.15 -6.12 1.01
C LEU A 65 19.43 -4.69 1.48
N ARG A 66 20.65 -4.20 1.28
CA ARG A 66 21.04 -2.83 1.68
C ARG A 66 20.34 -1.76 0.84
N VAL A 67 20.15 -2.00 -0.45
CA VAL A 67 19.34 -1.12 -1.31
C VAL A 67 17.88 -1.13 -0.86
N GLY A 68 17.34 -2.27 -0.45
CA GLY A 68 16.01 -2.37 0.15
C GLY A 68 15.86 -1.46 1.37
N GLY A 69 16.81 -1.52 2.31
CA GLY A 69 16.83 -0.61 3.46
C GLY A 69 16.94 0.86 3.06
N LEU A 70 17.78 1.19 2.08
CA LEU A 70 17.87 2.55 1.54
C LEU A 70 16.56 3.02 0.90
N LEU A 71 15.87 2.16 0.17
CA LEU A 71 14.58 2.46 -0.47
C LEU A 71 13.51 2.79 0.58
N VAL A 72 13.44 2.00 1.66
CA VAL A 72 12.52 2.25 2.79
C VAL A 72 12.83 3.61 3.44
N ASP A 73 14.10 3.89 3.74
CA ASP A 73 14.51 5.17 4.32
C ASP A 73 14.20 6.35 3.40
N PHE A 74 14.46 6.20 2.10
CA PHE A 74 14.18 7.21 1.08
C PHE A 74 12.68 7.51 1.01
N ARG A 75 11.84 6.47 0.93
CA ARG A 75 10.37 6.60 0.87
C ARG A 75 9.83 7.24 2.14
N SER A 76 10.31 6.83 3.32
CA SER A 76 9.91 7.40 4.62
C SER A 76 10.24 8.90 4.72
N ARG A 77 11.40 9.34 4.21
CA ARG A 77 11.80 10.75 4.20
C ARG A 77 11.06 11.61 3.18
N ARG A 78 10.38 10.99 2.20
CA ARG A 78 9.75 11.70 1.09
C ARG A 78 8.53 12.51 1.53
N CYS A 79 7.67 11.95 2.38
CA CYS A 79 6.55 12.67 2.97
C CYS A 79 6.01 11.94 4.23
N PRO A 80 5.28 12.65 5.13
CA PRO A 80 4.71 12.04 6.32
C PRO A 80 3.77 10.87 6.04
N TRP A 81 3.03 10.91 4.92
CA TRP A 81 2.13 9.82 4.52
C TRP A 81 2.90 8.54 4.21
N ASN A 82 3.98 8.62 3.43
CA ASN A 82 4.84 7.46 3.17
C ASN A 82 5.43 6.89 4.46
N ALA A 83 5.88 7.76 5.37
CA ALA A 83 6.43 7.34 6.65
C ALA A 83 5.39 6.58 7.50
N ALA A 84 4.15 7.06 7.54
CA ALA A 84 3.05 6.38 8.23
C ALA A 84 2.68 5.05 7.56
N ALA A 85 2.66 5.00 6.23
CA ALA A 85 2.36 3.77 5.47
C ALA A 85 3.39 2.69 5.78
N LEU A 86 4.67 3.04 5.79
CA LEU A 86 5.75 2.10 6.08
C LEU A 86 5.76 1.65 7.55
N ARG A 87 5.47 2.54 8.51
CA ARG A 87 5.39 2.14 9.92
C ARG A 87 4.22 1.22 10.22
N LEU A 88 3.07 1.47 9.57
CA LEU A 88 1.83 0.76 9.87
C LEU A 88 1.68 -0.53 9.07
N LEU A 89 2.11 -0.54 7.80
CA LEU A 89 1.72 -1.55 6.81
C LEU A 89 2.91 -2.08 5.99
N ASP A 90 4.17 -1.88 6.36
CA ASP A 90 5.30 -2.54 5.66
C ASP A 90 5.44 -4.01 6.09
N ASP A 91 4.37 -4.77 5.87
CA ASP A 91 4.27 -6.20 6.15
C ASP A 91 4.15 -6.98 4.82
N PRO A 92 4.77 -8.18 4.69
CA PRO A 92 4.69 -9.02 3.49
C PRO A 92 3.27 -9.28 2.99
N TYR A 93 2.27 -9.27 3.87
CA TYR A 93 0.89 -9.63 3.56
C TYR A 93 -0.05 -8.42 3.51
N THR A 94 0.45 -7.29 3.00
CA THR A 94 -0.36 -6.08 2.81
C THR A 94 -0.30 -5.54 1.39
N PHE A 95 -1.37 -4.87 0.99
CA PHE A 95 -1.47 -4.10 -0.23
C PHE A 95 -1.97 -2.69 0.06
N VAL A 96 -1.24 -1.68 -0.40
CA VAL A 96 -1.61 -0.27 -0.27
C VAL A 96 -1.38 0.42 -1.59
N ALA A 97 -2.46 0.94 -2.19
CA ALA A 97 -2.37 1.67 -3.44
C ALA A 97 -3.41 2.81 -3.49
N THR A 98 -3.07 3.87 -4.21
CA THR A 98 -3.98 4.98 -4.50
C THR A 98 -4.08 5.17 -6.01
N GLY A 99 -5.27 5.53 -6.49
CA GLY A 99 -5.50 5.90 -7.88
C GLY A 99 -6.38 7.14 -8.00
N PRO A 100 -6.45 7.74 -9.21
CA PRO A 100 -7.32 8.88 -9.47
C PRO A 100 -8.79 8.46 -9.45
N ARG A 101 -9.66 9.37 -8.99
CA ARG A 101 -11.11 9.24 -9.13
C ARG A 101 -11.53 9.84 -10.48
N ARG A 102 -12.06 9.02 -11.39
CA ARG A 102 -12.40 9.43 -12.77
C ARG A 102 -13.83 9.11 -13.17
N HIS A 103 -14.48 8.22 -12.46
CA HIS A 103 -15.82 7.75 -12.80
C HIS A 103 -16.88 8.41 -11.89
N GLU A 104 -18.17 8.25 -12.20
CA GLU A 104 -19.24 8.65 -11.27
C GLU A 104 -19.48 7.55 -10.23
N ASP A 105 -19.29 6.29 -10.61
CA ASP A 105 -19.25 5.14 -9.71
C ASP A 105 -17.80 4.85 -9.32
N TRP A 106 -17.51 4.82 -8.02
CA TRP A 106 -16.15 4.68 -7.48
C TRP A 106 -15.60 3.28 -7.59
N ALA A 107 -16.46 2.29 -7.75
CA ALA A 107 -16.04 0.90 -7.84
C ALA A 107 -15.17 0.65 -9.07
N TYR A 108 -15.40 1.36 -10.17
CA TYR A 108 -14.55 1.28 -11.37
C TYR A 108 -13.13 1.80 -11.12
N ASP A 109 -12.97 2.86 -10.31
CA ASP A 109 -11.65 3.38 -9.97
C ASP A 109 -10.92 2.45 -9.00
N VAL A 110 -11.63 1.87 -8.02
CA VAL A 110 -11.07 0.84 -7.13
C VAL A 110 -10.63 -0.37 -7.93
N HIS A 111 -11.45 -0.84 -8.86
CA HIS A 111 -11.11 -1.96 -9.75
C HIS A 111 -9.84 -1.66 -10.56
N ALA A 112 -9.71 -0.44 -11.09
CA ALA A 112 -8.49 0.00 -11.79
C ALA A 112 -7.26 0.02 -10.87
N VAL A 113 -7.41 0.39 -9.59
CA VAL A 113 -6.34 0.34 -8.59
C VAL A 113 -5.92 -1.09 -8.25
N LEU A 114 -6.88 -1.99 -8.02
CA LEU A 114 -6.62 -3.43 -7.77
C LEU A 114 -5.87 -4.07 -8.95
N HIS A 115 -6.22 -3.68 -10.18
CA HIS A 115 -5.53 -4.11 -11.40
C HIS A 115 -4.23 -3.37 -11.69
N ARG A 116 -3.87 -2.36 -10.87
CA ARG A 116 -2.67 -1.53 -11.04
C ARG A 116 -2.62 -0.83 -12.42
N SER A 117 -3.79 -0.59 -13.00
CA SER A 117 -3.97 0.02 -14.32
C SER A 117 -3.83 1.54 -14.29
N VAL A 118 -3.70 2.14 -13.11
CA VAL A 118 -3.59 3.57 -12.89
C VAL A 118 -2.46 3.89 -11.90
N PRO A 119 -1.68 4.97 -12.12
CA PRO A 119 -0.69 5.42 -11.17
C PRO A 119 -1.33 6.21 -10.02
N ASP A 120 -0.62 6.32 -8.91
CA ASP A 120 -0.95 7.29 -7.85
C ASP A 120 -0.85 8.73 -8.41
N PRO A 121 -1.91 9.55 -8.31
CA PRO A 121 -1.93 10.91 -8.86
C PRO A 121 -0.92 11.88 -8.21
N ARG A 122 -0.41 11.56 -7.02
CA ARG A 122 0.59 12.32 -6.25
C ARG A 122 1.97 11.65 -6.25
N GLY A 123 2.11 10.46 -6.84
CA GLY A 123 3.39 9.72 -6.90
C GLY A 123 3.91 9.26 -5.54
N TRP A 124 3.02 9.00 -4.58
CA TRP A 124 3.40 8.49 -3.25
C TRP A 124 3.57 6.97 -3.25
N VAL A 125 4.05 6.43 -2.12
CA VAL A 125 4.43 5.01 -2.04
C VAL A 125 3.24 4.10 -2.27
N ARG A 126 3.49 3.01 -3.01
CA ARG A 126 2.60 1.86 -3.13
C ARG A 126 3.26 0.67 -2.43
N LEU A 127 2.55 0.02 -1.52
CA LEU A 127 3.00 -1.21 -0.88
C LEU A 127 2.34 -2.37 -1.64
N ASP A 128 3.15 -3.17 -2.31
CA ASP A 128 2.68 -4.27 -3.17
C ASP A 128 3.77 -5.34 -3.17
N GLN A 129 3.76 -6.20 -2.17
CA GLN A 129 4.85 -7.17 -1.94
C GLN A 129 4.87 -8.26 -3.01
N ASP A 130 3.70 -8.61 -3.55
CA ASP A 130 3.57 -9.57 -4.65
C ASP A 130 3.93 -9.00 -6.03
N ARG A 131 4.47 -7.78 -6.13
CA ARG A 131 4.63 -7.07 -7.42
C ARG A 131 5.47 -7.77 -8.46
N THR A 132 6.40 -8.60 -8.04
CA THR A 132 7.30 -9.38 -8.89
C THR A 132 6.85 -10.83 -9.05
N ASN A 133 5.66 -11.19 -8.55
CA ASN A 133 5.15 -12.55 -8.64
C ASN A 133 4.70 -12.87 -10.08
N ASP A 134 5.28 -13.91 -10.67
CA ASP A 134 5.03 -14.32 -12.05
C ASP A 134 3.59 -14.79 -12.31
N VAL A 135 2.82 -15.13 -11.27
CA VAL A 135 1.38 -15.41 -11.42
C VAL A 135 0.65 -14.21 -12.02
N ARG A 136 1.19 -12.99 -11.90
CA ARG A 136 0.62 -11.79 -12.54
C ARG A 136 0.52 -11.86 -14.06
N TRP A 137 1.32 -12.70 -14.71
CA TRP A 137 1.21 -12.91 -16.15
C TRP A 137 -0.12 -13.57 -16.54
N THR A 138 -0.70 -14.36 -15.64
CA THR A 138 -1.98 -15.05 -15.85
C THR A 138 -3.13 -14.38 -15.10
N VAL A 139 -2.88 -13.82 -13.91
CA VAL A 139 -3.85 -13.11 -13.07
C VAL A 139 -3.39 -11.66 -12.85
N PRO A 140 -3.78 -10.70 -13.72
CA PRO A 140 -3.24 -9.34 -13.67
C PRO A 140 -3.48 -8.60 -12.35
N ALA A 141 -4.55 -8.93 -11.62
CA ALA A 141 -4.89 -8.31 -10.35
C ALA A 141 -4.26 -9.00 -9.13
N TYR A 142 -3.46 -10.06 -9.31
CA TYR A 142 -2.89 -10.86 -8.22
C TYR A 142 -2.33 -9.99 -7.07
N PRO A 143 -2.66 -10.29 -5.80
CA PRO A 143 -3.36 -11.49 -5.33
C PRO A 143 -4.89 -11.46 -5.45
N PHE A 144 -5.46 -10.43 -6.07
CA PHE A 144 -6.89 -10.26 -6.15
C PHE A 144 -7.49 -10.97 -7.37
N ASP A 145 -8.74 -11.40 -7.22
CA ASP A 145 -9.69 -11.74 -8.28
C ASP A 145 -11.02 -11.03 -7.97
N PRO A 146 -11.04 -9.68 -8.03
CA PRO A 146 -12.24 -8.95 -7.68
C PRO A 146 -13.33 -9.22 -8.73
N PRO A 147 -14.60 -9.34 -8.33
CA PRO A 147 -15.68 -9.38 -9.29
C PRO A 147 -15.78 -8.04 -10.05
N ASP A 148 -16.71 -7.95 -11.00
CA ASP A 148 -16.94 -6.70 -11.71
C ASP A 148 -17.30 -5.55 -10.74
N ALA A 149 -17.08 -4.31 -11.18
CA ALA A 149 -17.18 -3.14 -10.31
C ALA A 149 -18.54 -3.04 -9.57
N PRO A 150 -19.70 -3.23 -10.22
CA PRO A 150 -20.99 -3.21 -9.51
C PRO A 150 -21.13 -4.34 -8.47
N GLU A 151 -20.70 -5.56 -8.79
CA GLU A 151 -20.76 -6.67 -7.85
C GLU A 151 -19.80 -6.47 -6.67
N LEU A 152 -18.60 -5.94 -6.93
CA LEU A 152 -17.63 -5.55 -5.90
C LEU A 152 -18.28 -4.57 -4.92
N ALA A 153 -18.91 -3.50 -5.43
CA ALA A 153 -19.60 -2.52 -4.61
C ALA A 153 -20.72 -3.15 -3.76
N GLY A 154 -21.45 -4.12 -4.32
CA GLY A 154 -22.51 -4.85 -3.62
C GLY A 154 -22.03 -5.74 -2.47
N ARG A 155 -20.73 -6.06 -2.42
CA ARG A 155 -20.09 -6.88 -1.37
C ARG A 155 -19.28 -6.04 -0.37
N LEU A 156 -19.39 -4.72 -0.44
CA LEU A 156 -18.68 -3.78 0.42
C LEU A 156 -19.67 -3.00 1.29
N TYR A 157 -19.29 -2.78 2.55
CA TYR A 157 -20.11 -2.14 3.56
C TYR A 157 -19.55 -0.78 3.93
N PRO A 158 -20.39 0.27 4.05
CA PRO A 158 -19.93 1.60 4.41
C PRO A 158 -19.39 1.63 5.85
N LEU A 159 -18.40 2.49 6.09
CA LEU A 159 -17.83 2.74 7.41
C LEU A 159 -17.92 4.22 7.77
N GLU A 160 -18.13 4.47 9.06
CA GLU A 160 -17.84 5.76 9.66
C GLU A 160 -16.33 5.99 9.74
N ARG A 161 -15.92 7.26 9.82
CA ARG A 161 -14.50 7.66 9.79
C ARG A 161 -13.67 6.98 10.88
N GLU A 162 -14.17 6.95 12.12
CA GLU A 162 -13.40 6.36 13.22
C GLU A 162 -13.33 4.84 13.12
N ALA A 163 -14.38 4.19 12.59
CA ALA A 163 -14.34 2.76 12.28
C ALA A 163 -13.36 2.45 11.15
N ALA A 164 -13.23 3.32 10.14
CA ALA A 164 -12.21 3.20 9.10
C ALA A 164 -10.78 3.35 9.65
N VAL A 165 -10.56 4.30 10.58
CA VAL A 165 -9.27 4.43 11.29
C VAL A 165 -8.96 3.16 12.07
N ALA A 166 -9.96 2.63 12.80
CA ALA A 166 -9.82 1.40 13.57
C ALA A 166 -9.50 0.20 12.67
N ALA A 167 -10.24 0.03 11.56
CA ALA A 167 -10.02 -1.03 10.57
C ALA A 167 -8.62 -0.98 9.97
N LEU A 168 -8.13 0.21 9.61
CA LEU A 168 -6.77 0.37 9.09
C LEU A 168 -5.71 0.10 10.15
N ALA A 169 -5.94 0.50 11.40
CA ALA A 169 -5.00 0.30 12.49
C ALA A 169 -4.81 -1.20 12.80
N VAL A 170 -5.89 -1.98 12.79
CA VAL A 170 -5.79 -3.42 13.07
C VAL A 170 -5.14 -4.22 11.95
N MET A 171 -4.99 -3.68 10.74
CA MET A 171 -4.19 -4.34 9.68
C MET A 171 -2.72 -4.53 10.06
N ALA A 172 -2.23 -3.84 11.10
CA ALA A 172 -0.90 -4.02 11.69
C ALA A 172 -0.83 -5.17 12.72
N GLU A 173 -1.91 -5.93 12.92
CA GLU A 173 -1.95 -7.15 13.73
C GLU A 173 -1.63 -8.39 12.86
N GLU A 174 -1.05 -9.42 13.47
CA GLU A 174 -0.95 -10.75 12.87
C GLU A 174 -2.29 -11.51 12.97
N TRP A 175 -2.77 -12.06 11.86
CA TRP A 175 -4.10 -12.69 11.77
C TRP A 175 -4.33 -13.88 12.71
N GLN A 176 -3.36 -14.79 12.82
CA GLN A 176 -3.56 -16.07 13.52
C GLN A 176 -3.36 -15.97 15.04
N ALA A 177 -2.35 -15.21 15.47
CA ALA A 177 -1.98 -15.13 16.87
C ALA A 177 -1.19 -13.87 17.19
N GLU A 178 -1.77 -12.70 16.96
CA GLU A 178 -1.16 -11.43 17.38
C GLU A 178 -0.83 -11.45 18.90
N PRO A 179 0.46 -11.45 19.28
CA PRO A 179 0.87 -11.51 20.68
C PRO A 179 0.59 -10.18 21.42
N ALA A 180 0.48 -9.07 20.68
CA ALA A 180 0.20 -7.75 21.20
C ALA A 180 -0.87 -7.05 20.35
N PRO A 181 -2.16 -7.39 20.48
CA PRO A 181 -3.22 -6.73 19.70
C PRO A 181 -3.23 -5.23 19.94
N VAL A 182 -3.62 -4.42 18.94
CA VAL A 182 -3.53 -2.95 18.96
C VAL A 182 -4.21 -2.37 20.21
N ARG A 183 -5.32 -2.95 20.68
CA ARG A 183 -5.99 -2.56 21.93
C ARG A 183 -5.13 -2.65 23.20
N PHE A 184 -4.09 -3.48 23.20
CA PHE A 184 -3.18 -3.69 24.33
C PHE A 184 -1.76 -3.16 24.06
N ARG A 185 -1.49 -2.63 22.86
CA ARG A 185 -0.19 -2.10 22.49
C ARG A 185 0.13 -0.81 23.28
N PRO A 186 1.36 -0.65 23.80
CA PRO A 186 1.77 0.59 24.46
C PRO A 186 1.83 1.77 23.49
N ASP A 187 2.03 1.51 22.20
CA ASP A 187 2.08 2.50 21.12
C ASP A 187 0.74 2.64 20.36
N ARG A 188 -0.38 2.15 20.92
CA ARG A 188 -1.73 2.21 20.32
C ARG A 188 -2.06 3.58 19.73
N ASP A 189 -1.81 4.66 20.46
CA ASP A 189 -2.13 6.02 20.00
C ASP A 189 -1.30 6.42 18.78
N ALA A 190 -0.05 5.96 18.69
CA ALA A 190 0.81 6.17 17.53
C ALA A 190 0.31 5.40 16.31
N VAL A 191 -0.09 4.13 16.49
CA VAL A 191 -0.71 3.30 15.43
C VAL A 191 -1.97 3.98 14.89
N LEU A 192 -2.85 4.47 15.77
CA LEU A 192 -4.05 5.20 15.38
C LEU A 192 -3.74 6.55 14.72
N ALA A 193 -2.69 7.25 15.14
CA ALA A 193 -2.24 8.49 14.52
C ALA A 193 -1.71 8.26 13.10
N ASP A 194 -1.01 7.14 12.86
CA ASP A 194 -0.55 6.75 11.53
C ASP A 194 -1.73 6.39 10.62
N ALA A 195 -2.70 5.61 11.11
CA ALA A 195 -3.94 5.33 10.38
C ALA A 195 -4.71 6.63 10.01
N ARG A 196 -4.82 7.59 10.94
CA ARG A 196 -5.40 8.91 10.66
C ARG A 196 -4.60 9.71 9.63
N THR A 197 -3.28 9.63 9.68
CA THR A 197 -2.40 10.27 8.68
C THR A 197 -2.66 9.70 7.29
N LEU A 198 -2.81 8.37 7.19
CA LEU A 198 -3.11 7.70 5.94
C LEU A 198 -4.47 8.09 5.36
N LEU A 199 -5.51 8.05 6.19
CA LEU A 199 -6.87 8.40 5.77
C LEU A 199 -7.08 9.92 5.59
N GLY A 200 -6.26 10.74 6.24
CA GLY A 200 -6.26 12.20 6.10
C GLY A 200 -5.93 12.67 4.69
N ARG A 201 -5.22 11.85 3.91
CA ARG A 201 -4.94 12.09 2.48
C ARG A 201 -6.20 12.40 1.68
N TYR A 202 -7.28 11.67 1.95
CA TYR A 202 -8.56 11.72 1.24
C TYR A 202 -9.46 12.89 1.71
N GLY A 203 -9.01 13.66 2.70
CA GLY A 203 -9.73 14.83 3.20
C GLY A 203 -10.93 14.48 4.10
N PRO A 204 -11.59 15.51 4.67
CA PRO A 204 -12.67 15.34 5.65
C PRO A 204 -13.96 14.75 5.03
N GLY A 205 -14.22 15.00 3.75
CA GLY A 205 -15.41 14.51 3.04
C GLY A 205 -15.30 13.10 2.47
N ALA A 206 -14.17 12.41 2.69
CA ALA A 206 -14.00 11.04 2.21
C ALA A 206 -15.02 10.09 2.81
N ARG A 207 -15.46 9.13 1.99
CA ARG A 207 -16.32 8.01 2.40
C ARG A 207 -15.49 6.74 2.44
N TYR A 208 -15.89 5.79 3.28
CA TYR A 208 -15.12 4.59 3.54
C TYR A 208 -15.97 3.33 3.37
N TRP A 209 -15.34 2.26 2.89
CA TRP A 209 -15.96 0.95 2.75
C TRP A 209 -15.02 -0.16 3.19
N THR A 210 -15.56 -1.27 3.65
CA THR A 210 -14.81 -2.49 3.98
C THR A 210 -15.51 -3.72 3.45
N ASN A 211 -14.77 -4.80 3.24
CA ASN A 211 -15.33 -6.12 2.96
C ASN A 211 -15.73 -6.89 4.24
N ALA A 212 -15.41 -6.37 5.43
CA ALA A 212 -15.75 -6.99 6.70
C ALA A 212 -17.27 -6.98 6.97
N THR A 213 -17.86 -8.14 7.23
CA THR A 213 -19.30 -8.29 7.40
C THR A 213 -19.83 -7.68 8.69
N ALA A 214 -18.97 -7.39 9.66
CA ALA A 214 -19.36 -6.67 10.89
C ALA A 214 -19.95 -5.28 10.57
N ALA A 215 -19.42 -4.62 9.54
CA ALA A 215 -19.88 -3.31 9.10
C ALA A 215 -21.26 -3.34 8.40
N ALA A 216 -21.76 -4.53 8.03
CA ALA A 216 -23.06 -4.67 7.38
C ALA A 216 -24.23 -4.22 8.26
N SER A 217 -24.12 -4.46 9.58
CA SER A 217 -25.11 -4.05 10.57
C SER A 217 -24.69 -2.85 11.40
N ASP A 218 -23.37 -2.59 11.50
CA ASP A 218 -22.81 -1.51 12.32
C ASP A 218 -21.67 -0.78 11.59
N PRO A 219 -21.97 0.30 10.84
CA PRO A 219 -20.95 1.12 10.19
C PRO A 219 -19.95 1.78 11.16
N ALA A 220 -20.25 1.82 12.46
CA ALA A 220 -19.41 2.38 13.51
C ALA A 220 -18.64 1.30 14.30
N HIS A 221 -18.62 0.05 13.82
CA HIS A 221 -17.99 -1.09 14.49
C HIS A 221 -16.55 -0.78 14.94
N ASP A 222 -16.25 -1.02 16.22
CA ASP A 222 -14.92 -0.80 16.80
C ASP A 222 -14.00 -1.98 16.51
N PHE A 223 -13.29 -1.88 15.38
CA PHE A 223 -12.31 -2.90 14.97
C PHE A 223 -11.15 -3.05 15.95
N VAL A 224 -10.73 -2.00 16.67
CA VAL A 224 -9.63 -2.11 17.65
C VAL A 224 -10.07 -2.96 18.83
N ALA A 225 -11.31 -2.79 19.28
CA ALA A 225 -11.88 -3.60 20.34
C ALA A 225 -12.00 -5.08 19.93
N SER A 226 -12.43 -5.37 18.69
CA SER A 226 -12.56 -6.76 18.21
C SER A 226 -11.23 -7.41 17.82
N GLY A 227 -10.27 -6.63 17.32
CA GLY A 227 -9.04 -7.12 16.68
C GLY A 227 -9.30 -7.77 15.31
N LEU A 228 -8.24 -8.29 14.68
CA LEU A 228 -8.35 -9.01 13.40
C LEU A 228 -8.95 -10.41 13.52
N ARG A 229 -8.61 -11.14 14.58
CA ARG A 229 -8.94 -12.57 14.71
C ARG A 229 -10.45 -12.83 14.59
N GLY A 230 -10.84 -13.65 13.60
CA GLY A 230 -12.24 -14.04 13.37
C GLY A 230 -13.07 -12.97 12.66
N THR A 231 -12.41 -11.96 12.08
CA THR A 231 -13.04 -11.02 11.18
C THR A 231 -13.51 -11.77 9.93
N ARG A 232 -14.82 -11.85 9.76
CA ARG A 232 -15.42 -12.41 8.54
C ARG A 232 -15.53 -11.33 7.48
N SER A 233 -15.20 -11.69 6.27
CA SER A 233 -15.20 -10.79 5.12
C SER A 233 -15.79 -11.44 3.88
N HIS A 234 -16.19 -10.62 2.91
CA HIS A 234 -16.29 -11.07 1.53
C HIS A 234 -14.87 -11.10 0.93
N GLY A 235 -14.34 -12.30 0.71
CA GLY A 235 -13.01 -12.46 0.13
C GLY A 235 -12.96 -12.09 -1.34
N PHE A 236 -11.86 -11.45 -1.76
CA PHE A 236 -11.58 -11.11 -3.16
C PHE A 236 -10.23 -11.66 -3.63
N LEU A 237 -9.73 -12.69 -2.96
CA LEU A 237 -8.44 -13.31 -3.28
C LEU A 237 -8.60 -14.36 -4.37
N THR A 238 -7.63 -14.45 -5.28
CA THR A 238 -7.59 -15.50 -6.28
C THR A 238 -7.18 -16.84 -5.66
N SER A 239 -7.69 -17.95 -6.19
CA SER A 239 -7.22 -19.29 -5.82
C SER A 239 -5.75 -19.53 -6.14
N GLU A 240 -5.16 -18.77 -7.08
CA GLU A 240 -3.72 -18.85 -7.41
C GLU A 240 -2.82 -18.25 -6.32
N TYR A 241 -3.37 -17.44 -5.41
CA TYR A 241 -2.62 -16.84 -4.31
C TYR A 241 -2.31 -17.87 -3.21
N LEU A 242 -2.96 -19.04 -3.26
CA LEU A 242 -2.81 -20.18 -2.35
C LEU A 242 -1.49 -20.96 -2.57
N ASN A 243 -0.38 -20.27 -2.83
CA ASN A 243 0.94 -20.86 -3.13
C ASN A 243 1.59 -21.50 -1.89
N GLY A 244 0.95 -22.52 -1.31
CA GLY A 244 1.39 -23.24 -0.12
C GLY A 244 1.07 -22.57 1.22
N ILE A 245 0.35 -21.43 1.20
CA ILE A 245 -0.14 -20.73 2.39
C ILE A 245 -1.66 -20.91 2.43
N ASP A 246 -2.17 -21.40 3.56
CA ASP A 246 -3.60 -21.46 3.81
C ASP A 246 -4.08 -20.01 4.08
N LEU A 247 -4.29 -19.22 3.03
CA LEU A 247 -4.87 -17.88 3.21
C LEU A 247 -6.36 -18.03 3.48
N VAL A 248 -6.76 -17.77 4.72
CA VAL A 248 -8.12 -18.05 5.19
C VAL A 248 -8.99 -16.82 5.30
N GLU A 249 -8.40 -15.65 5.50
CA GLU A 249 -9.14 -14.41 5.80
C GLU A 249 -8.45 -13.19 5.18
N ASP A 250 -9.22 -12.14 4.90
CA ASP A 250 -8.71 -10.85 4.44
C ASP A 250 -9.50 -9.68 5.04
N LEU A 251 -8.84 -8.53 5.15
CA LEU A 251 -9.49 -7.29 5.58
C LEU A 251 -9.10 -6.20 4.60
N GLY A 252 -10.13 -5.63 3.98
CA GLY A 252 -10.02 -4.52 3.06
C GLY A 252 -10.61 -3.24 3.62
N LEU A 253 -9.98 -2.12 3.28
CA LEU A 253 -10.49 -0.78 3.48
C LEU A 253 -10.31 0.03 2.20
N ILE A 254 -11.40 0.68 1.79
CA ILE A 254 -11.45 1.57 0.65
C ILE A 254 -11.79 2.97 1.15
N ALA A 255 -11.04 3.97 0.69
CA ALA A 255 -11.32 5.38 0.92
C ALA A 255 -11.64 6.05 -0.42
N VAL A 256 -12.78 6.75 -0.53
CA VAL A 256 -13.17 7.47 -1.75
C VAL A 256 -13.31 8.95 -1.44
N ALA A 257 -12.48 9.74 -2.11
CA ALA A 257 -12.61 11.19 -2.19
C ALA A 257 -13.01 11.61 -3.61
N ASP A 258 -13.23 12.92 -3.80
CA ASP A 258 -13.63 13.47 -5.10
C ASP A 258 -12.55 13.30 -6.18
N GLY A 259 -11.27 13.31 -5.79
CA GLY A 259 -10.14 13.27 -6.73
C GLY A 259 -9.34 11.98 -6.74
N GLU A 260 -9.46 11.13 -5.73
CA GLU A 260 -8.66 9.91 -5.59
C GLU A 260 -9.38 8.83 -4.77
N VAL A 261 -8.98 7.57 -4.99
CA VAL A 261 -9.43 6.40 -4.25
C VAL A 261 -8.23 5.66 -3.65
N GLY A 262 -8.34 5.32 -2.38
CA GLY A 262 -7.38 4.52 -1.64
C GLY A 262 -7.86 3.10 -1.45
N VAL A 263 -6.96 2.14 -1.63
CA VAL A 263 -7.18 0.72 -1.36
C VAL A 263 -6.11 0.25 -0.40
N PHE A 264 -6.55 -0.29 0.73
CA PHE A 264 -5.71 -0.87 1.77
C PHE A 264 -6.21 -2.29 2.04
N TRP A 265 -5.32 -3.26 2.07
CA TRP A 265 -5.66 -4.66 2.28
C TRP A 265 -4.61 -5.33 3.14
N SER A 266 -5.07 -6.21 4.04
CA SER A 266 -4.24 -7.14 4.80
C SER A 266 -4.75 -8.56 4.56
N PHE A 267 -3.83 -9.51 4.45
CA PHE A 267 -4.12 -10.91 4.16
C PHE A 267 -3.70 -11.80 5.34
N GLY A 268 -4.59 -12.71 5.74
CA GLY A 268 -4.33 -13.67 6.80
C GLY A 268 -3.73 -14.96 6.28
N ALA A 269 -2.42 -15.10 6.44
CA ALA A 269 -1.68 -16.33 6.20
C ALA A 269 -1.63 -17.21 7.47
N CYS A 270 -1.92 -18.51 7.34
CA CYS A 270 -1.51 -19.52 8.35
C CYS A 270 -0.24 -20.27 7.92
#